data_AF-A0A6N2E7T6-F1
#
_entry.id   AF-A0A6N2E7T6-F1
#
_cell.length_a   1.000
_cell.length_b   1.000
_cell.length_c   1.000
_cell.angle_alpha   90.00
_cell.angle_beta   90.00
_cell.angle_gamma   90.00
#
_symmetry.space_group_name_H-M   'P 1'
#
loop_
_entity.id
_entity.type
_entity.pdbx_description
1 polymer ?
#
loop_
_entity_poly.entity_id
_entity_poly.type
_entity_poly.pdbx_seq_one_letter_code
_entity_poly.pdbx_strand_id
1 'polypeptide(L)'
;MLHPLTTLASQPNVALDQYLPLAVIIVGAVGFAVANIVLTKIIGPSRRGANKGMSYESGMNPVGTARKRFNVRFYLIAMVFLVFDVEIIFLYPWATTFPNLDPANPDAGIWLFRIFFFLFTTIVAYVYGFRKGVFNFD
;
A
#
# COMPACT_ATOMS: atom_id res chain seq x y z
N MET A 1 -21.17 -22.04 -35.73
CA MET A 1 -21.15 -22.74 -34.43
C MET A 1 -21.34 -21.69 -33.35
N LEU A 2 -22.56 -21.62 -32.81
CA LEU A 2 -22.95 -20.60 -31.82
C LEU A 2 -22.45 -21.04 -30.45
N HIS A 3 -21.52 -20.29 -29.86
CA HIS A 3 -21.14 -20.47 -28.45
C HIS A 3 -22.38 -20.19 -27.60
N PRO A 4 -22.86 -21.13 -26.77
CA PRO A 4 -24.07 -20.92 -26.01
C PRO A 4 -23.80 -19.85 -24.93
N LEU A 5 -24.64 -18.81 -24.92
CA LEU A 5 -24.69 -17.72 -23.93
C LEU A 5 -24.99 -18.22 -22.49
N THR A 6 -24.99 -19.52 -22.26
CA THR A 6 -25.32 -20.20 -21.00
C THR A 6 -24.16 -20.18 -19.99
N THR A 7 -22.95 -19.81 -20.39
CA THR A 7 -21.78 -19.72 -19.48
C THR A 7 -21.79 -18.47 -18.60
N LEU A 8 -22.63 -17.47 -18.89
CA LEU A 8 -22.75 -16.26 -18.07
C LEU A 8 -23.60 -16.46 -16.80
N ALA A 9 -24.44 -17.50 -16.77
CA ALA A 9 -25.35 -17.80 -15.66
C ALA A 9 -24.70 -18.64 -14.55
N SER A 10 -23.52 -19.23 -14.81
CA SER A 10 -22.74 -19.97 -13.81
C SER A 10 -21.50 -19.18 -13.38
N GLN A 11 -21.64 -17.87 -13.16
CA GLN A 11 -20.68 -17.21 -12.29
C GLN A 11 -20.78 -17.95 -10.94
N PRO A 12 -19.72 -18.61 -10.46
CA PRO A 12 -19.77 -19.14 -9.11
C PRO A 12 -20.07 -17.91 -8.24
N ASN A 13 -21.23 -17.92 -7.59
CA ASN A 13 -21.49 -17.01 -6.48
C ASN A 13 -20.21 -17.07 -5.66
N VAL A 14 -19.44 -15.98 -5.56
CA VAL A 14 -18.20 -16.00 -4.80
C VAL A 14 -18.64 -16.29 -3.37
N ALA A 15 -18.61 -17.56 -3.00
CA ALA A 15 -19.18 -18.02 -1.76
C ALA A 15 -18.34 -17.35 -0.69
N LEU A 16 -19.01 -16.76 0.32
CA LEU A 16 -18.30 -16.16 1.46
C LEU A 16 -17.32 -17.17 2.09
N ASP A 17 -17.58 -18.46 1.91
CA ASP A 17 -16.73 -19.59 2.26
C ASP A 17 -15.31 -19.52 1.67
N GLN A 18 -15.11 -18.93 0.48
CA GLN A 18 -13.79 -18.76 -0.13
C GLN A 18 -12.94 -17.69 0.60
N TYR A 19 -13.58 -16.74 1.28
CA TYR A 19 -12.90 -15.73 2.08
C TYR A 19 -12.71 -16.15 3.55
N LEU A 20 -13.34 -17.26 3.97
CA LEU A 20 -13.24 -17.75 5.35
C LEU A 20 -11.79 -18.04 5.78
N PRO A 21 -10.93 -18.70 4.99
CA PRO A 21 -9.53 -18.91 5.38
C PRO A 21 -8.76 -17.60 5.58
N LEU A 22 -9.01 -16.60 4.72
CA LEU A 22 -8.39 -15.27 4.83
C LEU A 22 -8.83 -14.58 6.13
N ALA A 23 -10.13 -14.61 6.44
CA ALA A 23 -10.66 -14.05 7.67
C ALA A 23 -10.07 -14.71 8.92
N VAL A 24 -9.96 -16.04 8.92
CA VAL A 24 -9.34 -16.80 10.03
C VAL A 24 -7.89 -16.40 10.25
N ILE A 25 -7.11 -16.21 9.18
CA ILE A 25 -5.71 -15.77 9.27
C ILE A 25 -5.63 -14.35 9.84
N ILE A 26 -6.45 -13.42 9.37
CA ILE A 26 -6.47 -12.03 9.87
C ILE A 26 -6.83 -12.00 11.36
N VAL A 27 -7.91 -12.69 11.74
CA VAL A 27 -8.35 -12.77 13.14
C VAL A 27 -7.30 -13.46 14.00
N GLY A 28 -6.68 -14.53 13.51
CA GLY A 28 -5.58 -15.22 14.19
C GLY A 28 -4.37 -14.32 14.41
N ALA A 29 -3.95 -13.55 13.39
CA ALA A 29 -2.81 -12.64 13.48
C ALA A 29 -3.07 -11.49 14.47
N VAL A 30 -4.23 -10.84 14.36
CA VAL A 30 -4.64 -9.77 15.29
C VAL A 30 -4.79 -10.32 16.70
N GLY A 31 -5.45 -11.47 16.85
CA GLY A 31 -5.63 -12.16 18.13
C GLY A 31 -4.31 -12.52 18.78
N PHE A 32 -3.35 -13.05 18.03
CA PHE A 32 -2.01 -13.35 18.51
C PHE A 32 -1.26 -12.10 18.97
N ALA A 33 -1.30 -11.01 18.19
CA ALA A 33 -0.67 -9.75 18.56
C ALA A 33 -1.26 -9.17 19.86
N VAL A 34 -2.59 -9.13 19.97
CA VAL A 34 -3.30 -8.66 21.16
C VAL A 34 -3.02 -9.55 22.37
N ALA A 35 -3.08 -10.87 22.20
CA ALA A 35 -2.80 -11.83 23.27
C ALA A 35 -1.39 -11.65 23.82
N ASN A 36 -0.38 -11.46 22.97
CA ASN A 36 0.99 -11.21 23.40
C ASN A 36 1.14 -9.90 24.20
N ILE A 37 0.51 -8.82 23.75
CA ILE A 37 0.51 -7.53 24.45
C ILE A 37 -0.15 -7.68 25.84
N VAL A 38 -1.29 -8.36 25.90
CA VAL A 38 -2.03 -8.61 27.16
C VAL A 38 -1.21 -9.49 28.10
N LEU A 39 -0.66 -10.60 27.59
CA LEU A 39 0.13 -11.54 28.37
C LEU A 39 1.38 -10.86 28.95
N THR A 40 2.07 -10.05 28.15
CA THR A 40 3.24 -9.29 28.58
C THR A 40 2.86 -8.28 29.67
N LYS A 41 1.68 -7.67 29.60
CA LYS A 41 1.20 -6.74 30.62
C LYS A 41 0.79 -7.43 31.93
N ILE A 42 0.32 -8.68 31.88
CA ILE A 42 -0.10 -9.47 33.05
C ILE A 42 1.10 -10.13 33.74
N ILE A 43 1.98 -10.78 32.97
CA ILE A 43 3.13 -11.53 33.51
C ILE A 43 4.33 -10.60 33.77
N GLY A 44 4.50 -9.56 32.96
CA GLY A 44 5.68 -8.68 33.01
C GLY A 44 5.74 -7.80 34.26
N PRO A 45 6.95 -7.53 34.79
CA PRO A 45 7.11 -6.69 35.97
C PRO A 45 6.68 -5.25 35.69
N SER A 46 5.63 -4.79 36.38
CA SER A 46 5.15 -3.41 36.28
C SER A 46 5.90 -2.51 37.26
N ARG A 47 6.94 -1.81 36.80
CA ARG A 47 7.51 -0.67 37.53
C ARG A 47 6.87 0.61 37.03
N ARG A 48 6.15 1.32 37.89
CA ARG A 48 5.63 2.67 37.64
C ARG A 48 6.45 3.63 38.48
N GLY A 49 7.08 4.61 37.84
CA GLY A 49 7.87 5.63 38.52
C GLY A 49 7.85 6.91 37.69
N ALA A 50 7.92 8.06 38.37
CA ALA A 50 7.83 9.38 37.72
C ALA A 50 8.80 9.51 36.54
N ASN A 51 10.04 9.07 36.71
CA ASN A 51 11.08 9.15 35.68
C ASN A 51 10.84 8.21 34.49
N LYS A 52 10.17 7.06 34.67
CA LYS A 52 9.91 6.09 33.59
C LYS A 52 8.89 6.62 32.59
N GLY A 53 7.99 7.51 33.01
CA GLY A 53 6.99 8.14 32.16
C GLY A 53 7.46 9.44 31.49
N MET A 54 8.65 9.95 31.81
CA MET A 54 9.18 11.17 31.20
C MET A 54 9.73 10.87 29.80
N SER A 55 9.65 11.87 28.92
CA SER A 55 10.29 11.81 27.60
C SER A 55 11.80 11.65 27.73
N TYR A 56 12.38 10.81 26.87
CA TYR A 56 13.82 10.56 26.85
C TYR A 56 14.58 11.75 26.24
N GLU A 57 15.50 12.34 27.00
CA GLU A 57 16.35 13.47 26.56
C GLU A 57 17.81 13.25 27.04
N SER A 58 18.38 12.06 26.78
CA SER A 58 19.78 11.71 27.09
C SER A 58 20.22 12.02 28.54
N GLY A 59 19.32 11.84 29.51
CA GLY A 59 19.58 12.09 30.95
C GLY A 59 19.19 13.47 31.45
N MET A 60 18.74 14.37 30.57
CA MET A 60 18.22 15.69 30.92
C MET A 60 16.69 15.65 31.10
N ASN A 61 16.16 16.63 31.83
CA ASN A 61 14.71 16.85 31.86
C ASN A 61 14.27 17.45 30.52
N PRO A 62 13.15 16.98 29.93
CA PRO A 62 12.67 17.51 28.66
C PRO A 62 12.31 19.00 28.81
N VAL A 63 12.85 19.84 27.93
CA VAL A 63 12.61 21.30 27.94
C VAL A 63 11.84 21.70 26.69
N GLY A 64 10.76 22.46 26.88
CA GLY A 64 9.97 23.01 25.79
C GLY A 64 9.00 22.00 25.15
N THR A 65 8.54 22.32 23.94
CA THR A 65 7.53 21.51 23.23
C THR A 65 8.15 20.81 22.02
N ALA A 66 7.84 19.52 21.83
CA ALA A 66 8.24 18.76 20.63
C ALA A 66 7.46 19.13 19.36
N ARG A 67 6.53 20.09 19.42
CA ARG A 67 5.72 20.54 18.29
C ARG A 67 6.49 21.56 17.44
N LYS A 68 7.40 21.07 16.60
CA LYS A 68 8.05 21.87 15.56
C LYS A 68 7.42 21.60 14.20
N ARG A 69 7.58 22.55 13.27
CA ARG A 69 7.16 22.35 11.88
C ARG A 69 8.02 21.25 11.28
N PHE A 70 7.38 20.19 10.82
CA PHE A 70 8.04 19.14 10.05
C PHE A 70 8.38 19.66 8.66
N ASN A 71 9.45 19.14 8.09
CA ASN A 71 9.90 19.53 6.76
C ASN A 71 8.83 19.17 5.70
N VAL A 72 8.51 20.10 4.80
CA VAL A 72 7.56 19.89 3.70
C VAL A 72 7.97 18.74 2.77
N ARG A 73 9.25 18.36 2.77
CA ARG A 73 9.79 17.26 1.96
C ARG A 73 9.05 15.93 2.20
N PHE A 74 8.60 15.65 3.43
CA PHE A 74 7.80 14.45 3.72
C PHE A 74 6.45 14.45 2.99
N TYR A 75 5.83 15.63 2.86
CA TYR A 75 4.58 15.78 2.11
C TYR A 75 4.80 15.53 0.62
N LEU A 76 5.90 16.04 0.04
CA LEU A 76 6.21 15.83 -1.37
C LEU A 76 6.42 14.35 -1.70
N ILE A 77 7.12 13.61 -0.82
CA ILE A 77 7.32 12.17 -0.98
C ILE A 77 5.98 11.42 -0.90
N ALA A 78 5.13 11.76 0.08
CA ALA A 78 3.81 11.15 0.21
C ALA A 78 2.91 11.44 -1.00
N MET A 79 2.97 12.65 -1.55
CA MET A 79 2.20 13.02 -2.74
C MET A 79 2.67 12.26 -3.99
N VAL A 80 3.98 12.13 -4.20
CA VAL A 80 4.52 11.33 -5.32
C VAL A 80 4.15 9.86 -5.16
N PHE A 81 4.24 9.30 -3.95
CA PHE A 81 3.81 7.93 -3.65
C PHE A 81 2.32 7.72 -3.97
N LEU A 82 1.46 8.63 -3.54
CA LEU A 82 0.00 8.55 -3.79
C LEU A 82 -0.31 8.54 -5.29
N VAL A 83 0.33 9.42 -6.07
CA VAL A 83 0.13 9.46 -7.52
C VAL A 83 0.55 8.13 -8.16
N PHE A 84 1.72 7.62 -7.78
CA PHE A 84 2.21 6.32 -8.29
C PHE A 84 1.32 5.14 -7.86
N ASP A 85 0.81 5.14 -6.64
CA ASP A 85 -0.11 4.11 -6.13
C ASP A 85 -1.43 4.09 -6.91
N VAL A 86 -1.97 5.27 -7.22
CA VAL A 86 -3.16 5.40 -8.08
C VAL A 86 -2.89 4.89 -9.49
N GLU A 87 -1.70 5.09 -10.04
CA GLU A 87 -1.36 4.55 -11.36
C GLU A 87 -1.28 3.02 -11.39
N ILE A 88 -0.79 2.38 -10.32
CA ILE A 88 -0.77 0.93 -10.19
C ILE A 88 -2.19 0.35 -10.25
N ILE A 89 -3.18 1.04 -9.67
CA ILE A 89 -4.60 0.64 -9.76
C ILE A 89 -5.05 0.50 -11.22
N PHE A 90 -4.59 1.37 -12.12
CA PHE A 90 -4.89 1.28 -13.55
C PHE A 90 -4.10 0.18 -14.27
N LEU A 91 -2.90 -0.15 -13.79
CA LEU A 91 -2.08 -1.22 -14.35
C LEU A 91 -2.59 -2.62 -14.00
N TYR A 92 -3.27 -2.79 -12.85
CA TYR A 92 -3.77 -4.09 -12.42
C TYR A 92 -4.73 -4.76 -13.43
N PRO A 93 -5.82 -4.10 -13.89
CA PRO A 93 -6.69 -4.69 -14.90
C PRO A 93 -5.92 -5.08 -16.16
N TRP A 94 -5.09 -4.16 -16.68
CA TRP A 94 -4.29 -4.43 -17.86
C TRP A 94 -3.37 -5.65 -17.70
N ALA A 95 -2.66 -5.75 -16.58
CA ALA A 95 -1.75 -6.86 -16.30
C ALA A 95 -2.48 -8.22 -16.25
N THR A 96 -3.74 -8.23 -15.80
CA THR A 96 -4.56 -9.47 -15.75
C THR A 96 -5.24 -9.80 -17.07
N THR A 97 -5.57 -8.82 -17.92
CA THR A 97 -6.33 -9.04 -19.15
C THR A 97 -5.46 -9.16 -20.39
N PHE A 98 -4.35 -8.40 -20.46
CA PHE A 98 -3.50 -8.33 -21.66
C PHE A 98 -2.84 -9.66 -22.05
N PRO A 99 -2.34 -10.50 -21.11
CA PRO A 99 -1.80 -11.82 -21.47
C PRO A 99 -2.84 -12.78 -22.08
N ASN A 100 -4.13 -12.51 -21.88
CA ASN A 100 -5.22 -13.31 -22.41
C ASN A 100 -5.70 -12.82 -23.80
N LEU A 101 -5.12 -11.75 -24.34
CA LEU A 101 -5.43 -11.30 -25.70
C LEU A 101 -4.80 -12.24 -26.73
N ASP A 102 -5.55 -12.54 -27.79
CA ASP A 102 -5.01 -13.23 -28.96
C ASP A 102 -3.89 -12.38 -29.60
N PRO A 103 -2.66 -12.92 -29.76
CA PRO A 103 -1.57 -12.22 -30.43
C PRO A 103 -1.88 -11.80 -31.88
N ALA A 104 -2.84 -12.46 -32.53
CA ALA A 104 -3.29 -12.11 -33.87
C ALA A 104 -4.27 -10.93 -33.91
N ASN A 105 -4.70 -10.41 -32.75
CA ASN A 105 -5.60 -9.26 -32.69
C ASN A 105 -4.87 -7.98 -33.17
N PRO A 106 -5.35 -7.32 -34.24
CA PRO A 106 -4.70 -6.11 -34.76
C PRO A 106 -4.67 -4.95 -33.76
N ASP A 107 -5.57 -4.95 -32.77
CA ASP A 107 -5.64 -3.87 -31.77
C ASP A 107 -4.62 -4.05 -30.64
N ALA A 108 -4.05 -5.24 -30.44
CA ALA A 108 -3.18 -5.55 -29.30
C ALA A 108 -1.98 -4.58 -29.19
N GLY A 109 -1.41 -4.18 -30.33
CA GLY A 109 -0.33 -3.19 -30.38
C GLY A 109 -0.75 -1.80 -29.89
N ILE A 110 -1.99 -1.38 -30.19
CA ILE A 110 -2.54 -0.09 -29.76
C ILE A 110 -2.76 -0.09 -28.25
N TRP A 111 -3.32 -1.17 -27.69
CA TRP A 111 -3.51 -1.32 -26.24
C TRP A 111 -2.18 -1.31 -25.48
N LEU A 112 -1.17 -2.02 -26.00
CA LEU A 112 0.17 -2.03 -25.44
C LEU A 112 0.80 -0.62 -25.46
N PHE A 113 0.70 0.07 -26.59
CA PHE A 113 1.19 1.44 -26.74
C PHE A 113 0.55 2.40 -25.74
N ARG A 114 -0.76 2.32 -25.52
CA ARG A 114 -1.47 3.19 -24.54
C ARG A 114 -0.93 3.03 -23.12
N ILE A 115 -0.60 1.81 -22.71
CA ILE A 115 -0.03 1.55 -21.38
C ILE A 115 1.42 2.02 -21.28
N PHE A 116 2.23 1.80 -22.32
CA PHE A 116 3.57 2.37 -22.34
C PHE A 116 3.58 3.89 -22.33
N PHE A 117 2.65 4.52 -23.06
CA PHE A 117 2.46 5.96 -23.02
C PHE A 117 2.05 6.43 -21.62
N PHE A 118 1.11 5.73 -20.97
CA PHE A 118 0.71 6.01 -19.60
C PHE A 118 1.92 5.94 -18.63
N LEU A 119 2.67 4.83 -18.64
CA LEU A 119 3.89 4.67 -17.84
C LEU A 119 4.96 5.73 -18.15
N PHE A 120 5.09 6.11 -19.42
CA PHE A 120 6.03 7.15 -19.83
C PHE A 120 5.71 8.49 -19.17
N THR A 121 4.44 8.87 -19.07
CA THR A 121 4.06 10.14 -18.41
C THR A 121 4.45 10.16 -16.93
N THR A 122 4.32 9.05 -16.23
CA THR A 122 4.80 8.87 -14.85
C THR A 122 6.31 9.05 -14.74
N ILE A 123 7.06 8.40 -15.63
CA ILE A 123 8.52 8.48 -15.64
C ILE A 123 8.95 9.93 -15.84
N VAL A 124 8.30 10.67 -16.74
CA VAL A 124 8.56 12.10 -16.94
C VAL A 124 8.28 12.90 -15.67
N ALA A 125 7.13 12.67 -15.02
CA ALA A 125 6.78 13.35 -13.76
C ALA A 125 7.79 13.05 -12.64
N TYR A 126 8.20 11.78 -12.50
CA TYR A 126 9.19 11.36 -11.51
C TYR A 126 10.57 11.98 -11.75
N VAL A 127 11.05 11.93 -13.00
CA VAL A 127 12.34 12.54 -13.39
C VAL A 127 12.32 14.05 -13.16
N TYR A 128 11.20 14.72 -13.44
CA TYR A 128 11.04 16.14 -13.13
C TYR A 128 11.16 16.41 -11.63
N GLY A 129 10.46 15.65 -10.78
CA GLY A 129 10.55 15.76 -9.33
C GLY A 129 11.96 15.51 -8.80
N PHE A 130 12.65 14.50 -9.35
CA PHE A 130 14.04 14.19 -9.02
C PHE A 130 14.98 15.35 -9.38
N ARG A 131 14.85 15.91 -10.59
CA ARG A 131 15.65 17.06 -11.03
C ARG A 131 15.40 18.32 -10.21
N LYS A 132 14.20 18.48 -9.64
CA LYS A 132 13.86 19.57 -8.72
C LYS A 132 14.42 19.38 -7.30
N GLY A 133 15.11 18.27 -7.02
CA GLY A 133 15.70 18.01 -5.71
C GLY A 133 14.66 17.70 -4.63
N VAL A 134 13.48 17.20 -5.01
CA VAL A 134 12.43 16.79 -4.06
C VAL A 134 12.93 15.74 -3.06
N PHE A 135 13.90 14.93 -3.48
CA PHE A 135 14.48 13.83 -2.71
C PHE A 135 15.84 14.17 -2.07
N ASN A 136 16.27 15.43 -2.06
CA ASN A 136 17.48 15.83 -1.34
C ASN A 136 17.13 15.96 0.15
N PHE A 137 17.96 15.38 1.03
CA PHE A 137 17.72 15.38 2.49
C PHE A 137 18.74 16.22 3.27
N ASP A 138 19.52 17.04 2.57
CA ASP A 138 20.48 17.98 3.14
C ASP A 138 19.80 19.21 3.80
#